data_AF-A0A257TME0-F1
#
_entry.id   AF-A0A257TME0-F1
#
_cell.length_a   1.000
_cell.length_b   1.000
_cell.length_c   1.000
_cell.angle_alpha   90.00
_cell.angle_beta   90.00
_cell.angle_gamma   90.00
#
_symmetry.space_group_name_H-M   'P 1'
#
loop_
_entity.id
_entity.type
_entity.pdbx_description
1 polymer ?
#
loop_
_entity_poly.entity_id
_entity_poly.type
_entity_poly.pdbx_seq_one_letter_code
_entity_poly.pdbx_strand_id
1 'polypeptide(L)'
;MNADAIGGYVNMELREAPSGLHGDALWQSGYTQKDNSYGNYRAIASASDRFFGDNLGAYVLLDAESYDRNADNMSAGYSTFSSTIDTSTGYRPIQVNSVTLDRHIETRKRYGANLILDYRLPDGFIKSTNMFSRLNSNYQDNNVGIDYQGNGINFSYRSGNGTTDLGVNTLEIQNDFGFMSADINAAYTYSRNYLPPSPFYQFRQTGGVVVNPLKTINVVPDSLATTVNYLGPANTYLTSISLLSSDYKEYDKVIRGDFKIPLNVGSSVSGFIKFGGEYRGGDHTNNQHTPYTNIDRGSPIQVQMSDSILAQPWGSSLKYDSLANGKLPAYNFTSNNSSLYNSFLSNDFGRIYWAANPTLLNDITSYVQGQPELSSIYAYSNGGATNAGGWTDGGFQTLPNNYMYYENYYAGYAMSQLDLGSDAMVVGGVRYEQVTSNYTAYNLRDSRSPATQPAFVQEVT
;
A
#
# COMPACT_ATOMS: atom_id res chain seq x y z
N MET A 1 6.46 -34.42 -9.79
CA MET A 1 6.97 -33.84 -8.55
C MET A 1 7.14 -32.37 -8.87
N ASN A 2 6.38 -31.46 -8.23
CA ASN A 2 6.61 -30.02 -8.38
C ASN A 2 8.00 -29.74 -7.78
N ALA A 3 8.86 -29.10 -8.56
CA ALA A 3 10.21 -28.78 -8.13
C ALA A 3 10.17 -27.88 -6.86
N ASP A 4 9.19 -26.98 -6.71
CA ASP A 4 9.30 -25.89 -5.74
C ASP A 4 8.61 -26.04 -4.37
N ALA A 5 8.17 -27.24 -3.93
CA ALA A 5 7.45 -27.33 -2.65
C ALA A 5 7.82 -28.56 -1.80
N ILE A 6 8.41 -28.32 -0.62
CA ILE A 6 8.65 -29.32 0.43
C ILE A 6 7.41 -29.45 1.36
N GLY A 7 6.53 -28.45 1.39
CA GLY A 7 5.37 -28.36 2.31
C GLY A 7 3.99 -28.73 1.74
N GLY A 8 3.92 -29.22 0.50
CA GLY A 8 2.65 -29.42 -0.23
C GLY A 8 2.16 -28.16 -0.96
N TYR A 9 1.23 -28.32 -1.90
CA TYR A 9 0.63 -27.22 -2.67
C TYR A 9 -0.91 -27.36 -2.69
N VAL A 10 -1.62 -26.24 -2.76
CA VAL A 10 -3.08 -26.20 -2.93
C VAL A 10 -3.37 -25.95 -4.41
N ASN A 11 -4.00 -26.90 -5.09
CA ASN A 11 -4.45 -26.72 -6.47
C ASN A 11 -5.89 -26.18 -6.45
N MET A 12 -6.09 -24.96 -6.93
CA MET A 12 -7.43 -24.46 -7.21
C MET A 12 -7.70 -24.62 -8.70
N GLU A 13 -8.55 -25.59 -9.06
CA GLU A 13 -8.94 -25.82 -10.45
C GLU A 13 -10.07 -24.87 -10.86
N LEU A 14 -9.84 -24.13 -11.93
CA LEU A 14 -10.85 -23.28 -12.55
C LEU A 14 -11.78 -24.14 -13.41
N ARG A 15 -13.09 -23.97 -13.19
CA ARG A 15 -14.16 -24.69 -13.87
C ARG A 15 -14.11 -24.42 -15.39
N GLU A 16 -14.19 -25.48 -16.21
CA GLU A 16 -14.36 -25.37 -17.67
C GLU A 16 -15.72 -24.75 -18.05
N ALA A 17 -15.80 -24.13 -19.23
CA ALA A 17 -17.08 -23.65 -19.72
C ALA A 17 -18.05 -24.83 -19.94
N PRO A 18 -19.25 -24.85 -19.32
CA PRO A 18 -20.27 -25.87 -19.60
C PRO A 18 -20.77 -25.78 -21.04
N SER A 19 -21.29 -26.90 -21.59
CA SER A 19 -21.91 -26.91 -22.92
C SER A 19 -23.17 -26.04 -22.96
N GLY A 20 -23.35 -25.32 -24.08
CA GLY A 20 -24.41 -24.34 -24.30
C GLY A 20 -24.14 -22.98 -23.65
N LEU A 21 -25.01 -22.00 -23.93
CA LEU A 21 -24.92 -20.65 -23.37
C LEU A 21 -25.42 -20.62 -21.91
N HIS A 22 -24.56 -20.18 -21.00
CA HIS A 22 -24.88 -19.92 -19.59
C HIS A 22 -24.57 -18.48 -19.22
N GLY A 23 -25.36 -17.91 -18.32
CA GLY A 23 -25.13 -16.56 -17.82
C GLY A 23 -25.67 -16.41 -16.41
N ASP A 24 -24.91 -15.69 -15.58
CA ASP A 24 -25.24 -15.41 -14.19
C ASP A 24 -25.06 -13.91 -13.93
N ALA A 25 -25.92 -13.36 -13.08
CA ALA A 25 -25.82 -11.97 -12.65
C ALA A 25 -26.12 -11.86 -11.15
N LEU A 26 -25.34 -11.03 -10.47
CA LEU A 26 -25.53 -10.68 -9.07
C LEU A 26 -25.52 -9.16 -8.93
N TRP A 27 -26.52 -8.63 -8.22
CA TRP A 27 -26.56 -7.25 -7.78
C TRP A 27 -26.79 -7.20 -6.28
N GLN A 28 -25.93 -6.49 -5.57
CA GLN A 28 -26.06 -6.22 -4.14
C GLN A 28 -25.96 -4.71 -3.92
N SER A 29 -26.68 -4.20 -2.93
CA SER A 29 -26.60 -2.81 -2.52
C SER A 29 -26.79 -2.69 -1.01
N GLY A 30 -26.27 -1.60 -0.42
CA GLY A 30 -26.29 -1.41 1.03
C GLY A 30 -26.30 0.05 1.45
N TYR A 31 -26.88 0.25 2.64
CA TYR A 31 -26.92 1.52 3.36
C TYR A 31 -25.86 1.55 4.46
N THR A 32 -25.14 2.67 4.57
CA THR A 32 -24.17 2.91 5.65
C THR A 32 -24.79 3.87 6.66
N GLN A 33 -25.09 3.37 7.87
CA GLN A 33 -25.71 4.18 8.93
C GLN A 33 -24.80 5.32 9.41
N LYS A 34 -23.47 5.10 9.46
CA LYS A 34 -22.49 6.08 9.94
C LYS A 34 -22.56 7.41 9.17
N ASP A 35 -22.74 7.33 7.86
CA ASP A 35 -22.73 8.49 6.96
C ASP A 35 -24.11 8.79 6.39
N ASN A 36 -25.14 8.07 6.85
CA ASN A 36 -26.50 8.14 6.35
C ASN A 36 -26.58 8.08 4.82
N SER A 37 -25.76 7.22 4.21
CA SER A 37 -25.54 7.16 2.77
C SER A 37 -26.06 5.85 2.18
N TYR A 38 -26.74 5.94 1.04
CA TYR A 38 -27.05 4.79 0.20
C TYR A 38 -26.14 4.88 -1.04
N GLY A 39 -25.08 4.08 -1.07
CA GLY A 39 -24.04 4.20 -2.10
C GLY A 39 -23.18 2.96 -2.27
N ASN A 40 -23.34 1.96 -1.40
CA ASN A 40 -22.63 0.71 -1.52
C ASN A 40 -23.31 -0.16 -2.57
N TYR A 41 -22.54 -0.67 -3.51
CA TYR A 41 -23.03 -1.63 -4.48
C TYR A 41 -21.95 -2.63 -4.88
N ARG A 42 -22.40 -3.80 -5.34
CA ARG A 42 -21.58 -4.81 -6.01
C ARG A 42 -22.39 -5.42 -7.14
N ALA A 43 -21.83 -5.38 -8.33
CA ALA A 43 -22.36 -6.00 -9.53
C ALA A 43 -21.37 -7.05 -10.02
N ILE A 44 -21.86 -8.24 -10.31
CA ILE A 44 -21.10 -9.29 -10.98
C ILE A 44 -21.95 -9.81 -12.13
N ALA A 45 -21.34 -9.97 -13.29
CA ALA A 45 -21.98 -10.63 -14.41
C ALA A 45 -20.98 -11.61 -15.03
N SER A 46 -21.45 -12.80 -15.38
CA SER A 46 -20.66 -13.76 -16.14
C SER A 46 -21.46 -14.39 -17.26
N ALA A 47 -20.78 -14.76 -18.33
CA ALA A 47 -21.33 -15.50 -19.44
C ALA A 47 -20.31 -16.53 -19.93
N SER A 48 -20.79 -17.67 -20.39
CA SER A 48 -19.96 -18.69 -21.02
C SER A 48 -20.70 -19.48 -22.07
N ASP A 49 -19.95 -19.96 -23.06
CA ASP A 49 -20.46 -20.86 -24.08
C ASP A 49 -19.31 -21.75 -24.59
N ARG A 50 -19.67 -22.80 -25.34
CA ARG A 50 -18.73 -23.59 -26.12
C ARG A 50 -19.01 -23.50 -27.62
N PHE A 51 -17.94 -23.60 -28.40
CA PHE A 51 -17.90 -23.45 -29.84
C PHE A 51 -17.19 -24.65 -30.49
N PHE A 52 -17.32 -24.78 -31.81
CA PHE A 52 -16.65 -25.82 -32.61
C PHE A 52 -16.99 -27.25 -32.17
N GLY A 53 -18.27 -27.54 -31.94
CA GLY A 53 -18.71 -28.86 -31.46
C GLY A 53 -18.22 -29.14 -30.05
N ASP A 54 -18.35 -28.15 -29.16
CA ASP A 54 -17.92 -28.19 -27.76
C ASP A 54 -16.41 -28.32 -27.52
N ASN A 55 -15.57 -28.09 -28.53
CA ASN A 55 -14.12 -28.16 -28.38
C ASN A 55 -13.56 -26.91 -27.68
N LEU A 56 -14.01 -25.71 -28.05
CA LEU A 56 -13.54 -24.46 -27.44
C LEU A 56 -14.58 -23.91 -26.45
N GLY A 57 -14.23 -23.79 -25.17
CA GLY A 57 -14.98 -23.05 -24.17
C GLY A 57 -14.44 -21.63 -23.99
N ALA A 58 -15.35 -20.68 -23.78
CA ALA A 58 -15.02 -19.34 -23.32
C ALA A 58 -15.91 -18.96 -22.13
N TYR A 59 -15.31 -18.37 -21.10
CA TYR A 59 -16.00 -17.83 -19.93
C TYR A 59 -15.48 -16.43 -19.65
N VAL A 60 -16.38 -15.47 -19.50
CA VAL A 60 -16.10 -14.08 -19.13
C VAL A 60 -16.82 -13.79 -17.83
N LEU A 61 -16.14 -13.16 -16.88
CA LEU A 61 -16.72 -12.56 -15.68
C LEU A 61 -16.25 -11.12 -15.54
N LEU A 62 -17.17 -10.23 -15.19
CA LEU A 62 -16.93 -8.83 -14.89
C LEU A 62 -17.43 -8.53 -13.47
N ASP A 63 -16.64 -7.79 -12.69
CA ASP A 63 -17.03 -7.29 -11.37
C ASP A 63 -16.84 -5.77 -11.27
N ALA A 64 -17.78 -5.12 -10.59
CA ALA A 64 -17.70 -3.72 -10.24
C ALA A 64 -18.32 -3.48 -8.86
N GLU A 65 -17.56 -2.85 -7.98
CA GLU A 65 -17.98 -2.55 -6.61
C GLU A 65 -17.61 -1.12 -6.22
N SER A 66 -18.43 -0.54 -5.35
CA SER A 66 -18.13 0.71 -4.64
C SER A 66 -18.62 0.57 -3.21
N TYR A 67 -17.76 0.90 -2.25
CA TYR A 67 -18.09 0.86 -0.82
C TYR A 67 -17.58 2.12 -0.12
N ASP A 68 -18.47 2.73 0.64
CA ASP A 68 -18.16 3.63 1.75
C ASP A 68 -17.43 2.83 2.84
N ARG A 69 -16.24 3.30 3.21
CA ARG A 69 -15.34 2.70 4.21
C ARG A 69 -15.00 3.69 5.31
N ASN A 70 -15.84 4.70 5.52
CA ASN A 70 -15.63 5.67 6.58
C ASN A 70 -15.55 4.98 7.95
N ALA A 71 -14.63 5.44 8.79
CA ALA A 71 -14.38 4.87 10.09
C ALA A 71 -13.99 5.96 11.10
N ASP A 72 -14.31 5.72 12.37
CA ASP A 72 -13.69 6.45 13.48
C ASP A 72 -12.75 5.46 14.16
N ASN A 73 -11.45 5.72 14.12
CA ASN A 73 -10.43 4.86 14.72
C ASN A 73 -9.84 5.55 15.95
N MET A 74 -9.83 4.88 17.11
CA MET A 74 -9.11 5.33 18.29
C MET A 74 -7.93 4.41 18.57
N SER A 75 -6.78 5.00 18.88
CA SER A 75 -5.64 4.28 19.44
C SER A 75 -5.09 5.02 20.66
N ALA A 76 -4.48 4.29 21.59
CA ALA A 76 -3.90 4.83 22.80
C ALA A 76 -2.49 4.25 23.03
N GLY A 77 -1.55 5.12 23.41
CA GLY A 77 -0.23 4.73 23.86
C GLY A 77 -0.17 4.62 25.37
N TYR A 78 0.52 3.60 25.90
CA TYR A 78 0.63 3.35 27.34
C TYR A 78 2.10 3.27 27.77
N SER A 79 2.39 3.65 29.02
CA SER A 79 3.67 3.37 29.68
C SER A 79 3.46 2.97 31.14
N THR A 80 4.47 2.36 31.75
CA THR A 80 4.49 2.18 33.20
C THR A 80 4.76 3.52 33.88
N PHE A 81 3.86 3.99 34.74
CA PHE A 81 4.05 5.21 35.52
C PHE A 81 5.13 5.04 36.59
N SER A 82 5.19 3.86 37.21
CA SER A 82 6.16 3.54 38.26
C SER A 82 6.78 2.18 38.04
N SER A 83 8.05 2.07 38.45
CA SER A 83 8.76 0.80 38.52
C SER A 83 8.46 0.01 39.81
N THR A 84 7.65 0.56 40.71
CA THR A 84 7.22 -0.12 41.93
C THR A 84 5.85 -0.77 41.71
N ILE A 85 5.69 -2.00 42.20
CA ILE A 85 4.40 -2.70 42.18
C ILE A 85 3.50 -2.02 43.21
N ASP A 86 2.29 -1.65 42.79
CA ASP A 86 1.26 -1.20 43.70
C ASP A 86 0.79 -2.40 44.54
N THR A 87 1.00 -2.32 45.85
CA THR A 87 0.69 -3.40 46.79
C THR A 87 -0.81 -3.68 46.93
N SER A 88 -1.67 -2.73 46.52
CA SER A 88 -3.13 -2.89 46.58
C SER A 88 -3.68 -3.67 45.37
N THR A 89 -3.10 -3.46 44.19
CA THR A 89 -3.54 -4.10 42.94
C THR A 89 -2.66 -5.29 42.53
N GLY A 90 -1.43 -5.36 43.04
CA GLY A 90 -0.44 -6.39 42.67
C GLY A 90 0.23 -6.16 41.31
N TYR A 91 -0.05 -5.03 40.64
CA TYR A 91 0.46 -4.70 39.32
C TYR A 91 1.27 -3.40 39.34
N ARG A 92 2.08 -3.16 38.31
CA ARG A 92 2.73 -1.86 38.11
C ARG A 92 1.67 -0.88 37.59
N PRO A 93 1.60 0.35 38.11
CA PRO A 93 0.65 1.35 37.61
C PRO A 93 0.98 1.70 36.16
N ILE A 94 -0.04 1.68 35.31
CA ILE A 94 0.06 2.03 33.90
C ILE A 94 -0.55 3.42 33.72
N GLN A 95 0.06 4.26 32.88
CA GLN A 95 -0.52 5.53 32.48
C GLN A 95 -0.76 5.56 30.97
N VAL A 96 -1.80 6.29 30.57
CA VAL A 96 -2.03 6.65 29.16
C VAL A 96 -1.08 7.80 28.80
N ASN A 97 -0.24 7.61 27.79
CA ASN A 97 0.69 8.62 27.29
C ASN A 97 0.01 9.52 26.25
N SER A 98 -0.76 8.91 25.35
CA SER A 98 -1.38 9.58 24.24
C SER A 98 -2.65 8.88 23.81
N VAL A 99 -3.56 9.65 23.21
CA VAL A 99 -4.74 9.14 22.50
C VAL A 99 -4.75 9.76 21.13
N THR A 100 -4.98 8.95 20.11
CA THR A 100 -5.12 9.38 18.73
C THR A 100 -6.53 9.08 18.27
N LEU A 101 -7.25 10.12 17.87
CA LEU A 101 -8.57 10.04 17.24
C LEU A 101 -8.40 10.27 15.75
N ASP A 102 -8.82 9.34 14.93
CA ASP A 102 -8.75 9.43 13.48
C ASP A 102 -10.14 9.32 12.88
N ARG A 103 -10.57 10.41 12.23
CA ARG A 103 -11.76 10.42 11.39
C ARG A 103 -11.35 10.13 9.95
N HIS A 104 -11.53 8.88 9.57
CA HIS A 104 -11.23 8.35 8.26
C HIS A 104 -12.46 8.41 7.37
N ILE A 105 -12.33 9.05 6.21
CA ILE A 105 -13.34 9.08 5.16
C ILE A 105 -12.74 8.38 3.95
N GLU A 106 -13.39 7.36 3.42
CA GLU A 106 -12.89 6.62 2.28
C GLU A 106 -14.02 6.06 1.41
N THR A 107 -13.86 6.21 0.10
CA THR A 107 -14.60 5.42 -0.88
C THR A 107 -13.63 4.47 -1.57
N ARG A 108 -13.91 3.16 -1.47
CA ARG A 108 -13.18 2.12 -2.20
C ARG A 108 -13.99 1.63 -3.39
N LYS A 109 -13.38 1.64 -4.56
CA LYS A 109 -13.95 1.08 -5.79
C LYS A 109 -13.09 -0.07 -6.27
N ARG A 110 -13.71 -1.17 -6.70
CA ARG A 110 -12.99 -2.27 -7.33
C ARG A 110 -13.65 -2.60 -8.66
N TYR A 111 -12.80 -2.85 -9.64
CA TYR A 111 -13.20 -3.33 -10.95
C TYR A 111 -12.35 -4.55 -11.28
N GLY A 112 -12.96 -5.58 -11.85
CA GLY A 112 -12.20 -6.72 -12.32
C GLY A 112 -12.86 -7.42 -13.49
N ALA A 113 -12.02 -8.17 -14.19
CA ALA A 113 -12.37 -8.95 -15.35
C ALA A 113 -11.61 -10.26 -15.31
N ASN A 114 -12.29 -11.34 -15.67
CA ASN A 114 -11.70 -12.66 -15.82
C ASN A 114 -12.15 -13.24 -17.16
N LEU A 115 -11.20 -13.70 -17.97
CA LEU A 115 -11.42 -14.42 -19.22
C LEU A 115 -10.71 -15.77 -19.13
N ILE A 116 -11.50 -16.83 -19.18
CA ILE A 116 -11.02 -18.21 -19.25
C ILE A 116 -11.35 -18.75 -20.64
N LEU A 117 -10.34 -19.32 -21.29
CA LEU A 117 -10.46 -20.02 -22.56
C LEU A 117 -9.98 -21.45 -22.36
N ASP A 118 -10.73 -22.44 -22.80
CA ASP A 118 -10.32 -23.83 -22.73
C ASP A 118 -10.59 -24.54 -24.06
N TYR A 119 -9.65 -25.35 -24.54
CA TYR A 119 -9.77 -26.10 -25.79
C TYR A 119 -9.48 -27.58 -25.52
N ARG A 120 -10.43 -28.44 -25.87
CA ARG A 120 -10.31 -29.90 -25.70
C ARG A 120 -9.53 -30.49 -26.87
N LEU A 121 -8.49 -31.25 -26.54
CA LEU A 121 -7.75 -32.09 -27.48
C LEU A 121 -8.22 -33.55 -27.29
N PRO A 122 -7.95 -34.46 -28.25
CA PRO A 122 -8.33 -35.87 -28.12
C PRO A 122 -7.82 -36.52 -26.83
N ASP A 123 -6.58 -36.19 -26.45
CA ASP A 123 -5.87 -36.78 -25.31
C ASP A 123 -5.30 -35.70 -24.37
N GLY A 124 -5.99 -34.56 -24.26
CA GLY A 124 -5.48 -33.40 -23.54
C GLY A 124 -6.34 -32.14 -23.60
N PHE A 125 -5.75 -31.01 -23.23
CA PHE A 125 -6.39 -29.69 -23.31
C PHE A 125 -5.36 -28.55 -23.43
N ILE A 126 -5.85 -27.40 -23.86
CA ILE A 126 -5.17 -26.10 -23.75
C ILE A 126 -6.09 -25.19 -22.92
N LYS A 127 -5.59 -24.55 -21.89
CA LYS A 127 -6.36 -23.62 -21.05
C LYS A 127 -5.60 -22.32 -20.88
N SER A 128 -6.29 -21.19 -20.98
CA SER A 128 -5.75 -19.87 -20.67
C SER A 128 -6.66 -19.14 -19.70
N THR A 129 -6.09 -18.57 -18.65
CA THR A 129 -6.80 -17.74 -17.68
C THR A 129 -6.20 -16.35 -17.68
N ASN A 130 -7.02 -15.33 -17.86
CA ASN A 130 -6.59 -13.93 -17.93
C ASN A 130 -7.43 -13.12 -16.96
N MET A 131 -6.80 -12.64 -15.90
CA MET A 131 -7.46 -11.89 -14.83
C MET A 131 -6.84 -10.51 -14.73
N PHE A 132 -7.69 -9.51 -14.54
CA PHE A 132 -7.29 -8.16 -14.17
C PHE A 132 -8.18 -7.66 -13.04
N SER A 133 -7.59 -7.01 -12.05
CA SER A 133 -8.32 -6.32 -10.99
C SER A 133 -7.65 -4.99 -10.66
N ARG A 134 -8.46 -3.96 -10.43
CA ARG A 134 -8.03 -2.65 -9.94
C ARG A 134 -8.83 -2.31 -8.70
N LEU A 135 -8.15 -2.11 -7.58
CA LEU A 135 -8.68 -1.44 -6.41
C LEU A 135 -8.30 0.04 -6.47
N ASN A 136 -9.25 0.93 -6.29
CA ASN A 136 -9.05 2.36 -6.11
C ASN A 136 -9.50 2.75 -4.70
N SER A 137 -8.62 3.43 -3.96
CA SER A 137 -8.87 3.94 -2.61
C SER A 137 -8.73 5.46 -2.64
N ASN A 138 -9.84 6.15 -2.45
CA ASN A 138 -9.88 7.61 -2.31
C ASN A 138 -10.23 7.94 -0.86
N TYR A 139 -9.25 8.44 -0.11
CA TYR A 139 -9.35 8.63 1.33
C TYR A 139 -8.94 10.02 1.80
N GLN A 140 -9.47 10.40 2.97
CA GLN A 140 -9.12 11.57 3.76
C GLN A 140 -9.06 11.18 5.23
N ASP A 141 -7.95 11.48 5.88
CA ASP A 141 -7.72 11.23 7.30
C ASP A 141 -7.64 12.56 8.05
N ASN A 142 -8.44 12.68 9.11
CA ASN A 142 -8.41 13.82 10.02
C ASN A 142 -8.02 13.32 11.41
N ASN A 143 -6.74 13.45 11.71
CA ASN A 143 -6.13 12.92 12.92
C ASN A 143 -6.01 13.98 14.01
N VAL A 144 -6.29 13.59 15.25
CA VAL A 144 -6.06 14.34 16.47
C VAL A 144 -5.25 13.48 17.44
N GLY A 145 -3.98 13.82 17.63
CA GLY A 145 -3.12 13.23 18.66
C GLY A 145 -3.12 14.07 19.92
N ILE A 146 -3.71 13.56 21.00
CA ILE A 146 -3.68 14.13 22.35
C ILE A 146 -2.44 13.58 23.05
N ASP A 147 -1.54 14.47 23.49
CA ASP A 147 -0.32 14.12 24.22
C ASP A 147 -0.47 14.49 25.70
N TYR A 148 -0.70 13.48 26.54
CA TYR A 148 -0.84 13.61 28.00
C TYR A 148 0.51 13.73 28.72
N GLN A 149 1.64 13.61 28.03
CA GLN A 149 2.96 13.80 28.64
C GLN A 149 3.54 15.17 28.26
N GLY A 150 3.42 15.56 26.99
CA GLY A 150 3.83 16.86 26.46
C GLY A 150 2.78 17.96 26.58
N ASN A 151 1.61 17.66 27.14
CA ASN A 151 0.47 18.57 27.36
C ASN A 151 -0.03 19.25 26.08
N GLY A 152 0.14 18.63 24.91
CA GLY A 152 -0.14 19.24 23.61
C GLY A 152 -1.22 18.49 22.84
N ILE A 153 -1.69 19.11 21.76
CA ILE A 153 -2.58 18.47 20.79
C ILE A 153 -1.97 18.66 19.41
N ASN A 154 -1.71 17.55 18.73
CA ASN A 154 -1.26 17.52 17.35
C ASN A 154 -2.45 17.21 16.46
N PHE A 155 -2.53 17.87 15.32
CA PHE A 155 -3.53 17.58 14.29
C PHE A 155 -2.80 17.26 13.00
N SER A 156 -3.33 16.31 12.24
CA SER A 156 -2.84 16.13 10.88
C SER A 156 -3.96 15.80 9.92
N TYR A 157 -3.82 16.31 8.71
CA TYR A 157 -4.67 15.96 7.58
C TYR A 157 -3.85 15.18 6.57
N ARG A 158 -4.41 14.09 6.05
CA ARG A 158 -3.86 13.36 4.92
C ARG A 158 -4.97 13.07 3.92
N SER A 159 -4.64 13.05 2.63
CA SER A 159 -5.57 12.47 1.65
C SER A 159 -4.84 11.86 0.48
N GLY A 160 -5.41 10.81 -0.11
CA GLY A 160 -4.81 10.15 -1.26
C GLY A 160 -5.85 9.50 -2.16
N ASN A 161 -5.49 9.34 -3.42
CA ASN A 161 -6.28 8.61 -4.40
C ASN A 161 -5.38 7.55 -5.06
N GLY A 162 -5.21 6.43 -4.35
CA GLY A 162 -4.30 5.35 -4.72
C GLY A 162 -4.98 4.27 -5.55
N THR A 163 -4.20 3.55 -6.34
CA THR A 163 -4.64 2.38 -7.11
C THR A 163 -3.74 1.18 -6.88
N THR A 164 -4.34 0.01 -6.69
CA THR A 164 -3.64 -1.28 -6.71
C THR A 164 -4.16 -2.10 -7.88
N ASP A 165 -3.28 -2.37 -8.84
CA ASP A 165 -3.56 -3.20 -10.02
C ASP A 165 -2.96 -4.59 -9.83
N LEU A 166 -3.71 -5.60 -10.26
CA LEU A 166 -3.28 -6.99 -10.31
C LEU A 166 -3.66 -7.58 -11.67
N GLY A 167 -2.71 -8.20 -12.35
CA GLY A 167 -2.90 -8.93 -13.59
C GLY A 167 -2.31 -10.33 -13.47
N VAL A 168 -3.04 -11.35 -13.90
CA VAL A 168 -2.57 -12.74 -13.94
C VAL A 168 -2.98 -13.34 -15.27
N ASN A 169 -2.00 -13.79 -16.05
CA ASN A 169 -2.24 -14.45 -17.33
C ASN A 169 -1.54 -15.80 -17.28
N THR A 170 -2.28 -16.88 -17.52
CA THR A 170 -1.73 -18.23 -17.57
C THR A 170 -2.09 -18.90 -18.89
N LEU A 171 -1.23 -19.82 -19.29
CA LEU A 171 -1.43 -20.76 -20.39
C LEU A 171 -0.96 -22.14 -19.90
N GLU A 172 -1.84 -23.11 -19.98
CA GLU A 172 -1.62 -24.49 -19.60
C GLU A 172 -1.89 -25.37 -20.81
N ILE A 173 -0.99 -26.31 -21.09
CA ILE A 173 -1.10 -27.26 -22.18
C ILE A 173 -0.78 -28.63 -21.60
N GLN A 174 -1.75 -29.52 -21.61
CA GLN A 174 -1.56 -30.91 -21.24
C GLN A 174 -1.96 -31.79 -22.41
N ASN A 175 -1.12 -32.74 -22.80
CA ASN A 175 -1.48 -33.72 -23.83
C ASN A 175 -0.69 -35.03 -23.68
N ASP A 176 -1.35 -36.16 -23.96
CA ASP A 176 -0.70 -37.44 -24.15
C ASP A 176 -0.56 -37.74 -25.65
N PHE A 177 0.67 -37.92 -26.13
CA PHE A 177 0.97 -38.27 -27.52
C PHE A 177 1.16 -39.78 -27.72
N GLY A 178 0.92 -40.59 -26.68
CA GLY A 178 1.12 -42.04 -26.66
C GLY A 178 2.59 -42.43 -26.49
N PHE A 179 3.51 -41.76 -27.19
CA PHE A 179 4.97 -41.94 -26.98
C PHE A 179 5.53 -41.06 -25.85
N MET A 180 4.78 -40.04 -25.42
CA MET A 180 5.17 -39.10 -24.38
C MET A 180 3.93 -38.34 -23.88
N SER A 181 3.83 -38.13 -22.57
CA SER A 181 2.90 -37.17 -21.98
C SER A 181 3.62 -35.85 -21.70
N ALA A 182 2.99 -34.72 -22.01
CA ALA A 182 3.53 -33.38 -21.79
C ALA A 182 2.56 -32.54 -20.96
N ASP A 183 3.10 -31.77 -20.02
CA ASP A 183 2.42 -30.77 -19.21
C ASP A 183 3.29 -29.50 -19.23
N ILE A 184 2.79 -28.43 -19.85
CA ILE A 184 3.49 -27.18 -20.04
C ILE A 184 2.64 -26.07 -19.44
N ASN A 185 3.23 -25.24 -18.60
CA ASN A 185 2.55 -24.06 -18.06
C ASN A 185 3.42 -22.82 -18.26
N ALA A 186 2.80 -21.74 -18.71
CA ALA A 186 3.37 -20.41 -18.72
C ALA A 186 2.47 -19.46 -17.92
N ALA A 187 3.07 -18.58 -17.13
CA ALA A 187 2.35 -17.58 -16.36
C ALA A 187 3.07 -16.23 -16.42
N TYR A 188 2.29 -15.16 -16.41
CA TYR A 188 2.75 -13.79 -16.29
C TYR A 188 1.87 -13.05 -15.27
N THR A 189 2.47 -12.55 -14.21
CA THR A 189 1.83 -11.74 -13.18
C THR A 189 2.32 -10.30 -13.25
N TYR A 190 1.42 -9.38 -12.92
CA TYR A 190 1.70 -7.97 -12.79
C TYR A 190 1.02 -7.45 -11.55
N SER A 191 1.75 -6.70 -10.73
CA SER A 191 1.19 -5.89 -9.66
C SER A 191 1.71 -4.48 -9.74
N ARG A 192 0.86 -3.50 -9.45
CA ARG A 192 1.29 -2.12 -9.25
C ARG A 192 0.51 -1.46 -8.14
N ASN A 193 1.22 -0.93 -7.16
CA ASN A 193 0.65 -0.08 -6.12
C ASN A 193 1.11 1.37 -6.36
N TYR A 194 0.18 2.22 -6.79
CA TYR A 194 0.44 3.59 -7.20
C TYR A 194 -0.32 4.58 -6.32
N LEU A 195 0.41 5.49 -5.69
CA LEU A 195 -0.10 6.64 -4.97
C LEU A 195 0.48 7.90 -5.64
N PRO A 196 -0.33 8.70 -6.36
CA PRO A 196 0.10 10.02 -6.79
C PRO A 196 0.40 10.92 -5.59
N PRO A 197 1.08 12.07 -5.76
CA PRO A 197 1.40 12.98 -4.66
C PRO A 197 0.20 13.25 -3.73
N SER A 198 0.32 12.74 -2.51
CA SER A 198 -0.68 12.74 -1.45
C SER A 198 -0.28 13.77 -0.39
N PRO A 199 -1.09 14.82 -0.14
CA PRO A 199 -0.75 15.81 0.86
C PRO A 199 -0.81 15.25 2.28
N PHE A 200 0.14 15.70 3.10
CA PHE A 200 0.17 15.50 4.53
C PHE A 200 0.52 16.82 5.24
N TYR A 201 -0.45 17.34 5.98
CA TYR A 201 -0.39 18.61 6.68
C TYR A 201 -0.42 18.39 8.17
N GLN A 202 0.47 19.06 8.89
CA GLN A 202 0.59 18.92 10.34
C GLN A 202 0.37 20.26 11.02
N PHE A 203 -0.37 20.23 12.12
CA PHE A 203 -0.63 21.37 12.97
C PHE A 203 -0.36 20.98 14.43
N ARG A 204 -0.01 21.97 15.23
CA ARG A 204 0.24 21.77 16.66
C ARG A 204 -0.33 22.89 17.51
N GLN A 205 -0.98 22.49 18.59
CA GLN A 205 -1.31 23.34 19.72
C GLN A 205 -0.41 22.95 20.89
N THR A 206 0.25 23.93 21.50
CA THR A 206 0.93 23.75 22.78
C THR A 206 -0.05 24.02 23.90
N GLY A 207 -0.15 23.12 24.89
CA GLY A 207 -1.15 23.23 25.94
C GLY A 207 -2.52 22.68 25.52
N GLY A 208 -3.50 22.86 26.41
CA GLY A 208 -4.87 22.39 26.20
C GLY A 208 -5.12 20.95 26.60
N VAL A 209 -4.14 20.29 27.23
CA VAL A 209 -4.34 19.03 27.95
C VAL A 209 -4.02 19.30 29.42
N VAL A 210 -5.03 19.21 30.29
CA VAL A 210 -4.89 19.48 31.73
C VAL A 210 -4.46 18.20 32.42
N VAL A 211 -3.16 18.00 32.54
CA VAL A 211 -2.63 16.78 33.14
C VAL A 211 -2.38 17.02 34.63
N ASN A 212 -3.23 16.43 35.46
CA ASN A 212 -2.77 15.97 36.76
C ASN A 212 -2.21 14.56 36.53
N PRO A 213 -0.90 14.31 36.68
CA PRO A 213 -0.29 13.00 36.40
C PRO A 213 -0.94 11.86 37.17
N LEU A 214 -1.56 12.13 38.33
CA LEU A 214 -2.29 11.12 39.10
C LEU A 214 -3.64 10.73 38.47
N LYS A 215 -4.18 11.56 37.57
CA LYS A 215 -5.46 11.32 36.89
C LYS A 215 -5.34 10.47 35.62
N THR A 216 -4.13 10.16 35.16
CA THR A 216 -3.89 9.29 33.99
C THR A 216 -3.47 7.88 34.39
N ILE A 217 -3.27 7.61 35.68
CA ILE A 217 -2.80 6.32 36.21
C ILE A 217 -3.98 5.36 36.38
N ASN A 218 -3.85 4.18 35.76
CA ASN A 218 -4.85 3.11 35.78
C ASN A 218 -6.24 3.60 35.34
N VAL A 219 -6.28 4.59 34.43
CA VAL A 219 -7.49 5.14 33.85
C VAL A 219 -7.59 4.71 32.39
N VAL A 220 -8.80 4.37 31.97
CA VAL A 220 -9.11 4.03 30.57
C VAL A 220 -9.14 5.30 29.70
N PRO A 221 -8.73 5.24 28.41
CA PRO A 221 -8.55 6.43 27.57
C PRO A 221 -9.76 7.34 27.41
N ASP A 222 -10.96 6.77 27.31
CA ASP A 222 -12.25 7.47 27.17
C ASP A 222 -12.55 8.38 28.37
N SER A 223 -12.20 7.94 29.58
CA SER A 223 -12.36 8.76 30.80
C SER A 223 -11.48 10.02 30.80
N LEU A 224 -10.40 10.03 30.00
CA LEU A 224 -9.47 11.16 29.90
C LEU A 224 -9.94 12.24 28.92
N ALA A 225 -10.95 11.99 28.09
CA ALA A 225 -11.45 12.98 27.13
C ALA A 225 -11.87 14.31 27.81
N THR A 226 -12.35 14.24 29.05
CA THR A 226 -12.74 15.40 29.88
C THR A 226 -11.57 16.26 30.35
N THR A 227 -10.34 15.75 30.28
CA THR A 227 -9.12 16.48 30.68
C THR A 227 -8.58 17.37 29.56
N VAL A 228 -9.15 17.26 28.35
CA VAL A 228 -8.73 18.04 27.19
C VAL A 228 -9.55 19.34 27.11
N ASN A 229 -8.85 20.47 27.16
CA ASN A 229 -9.37 21.81 26.96
C ASN A 229 -8.75 22.40 25.68
N TYR A 230 -9.32 22.07 24.52
CA TYR A 230 -8.87 22.62 23.24
C TYR A 230 -9.00 24.15 23.22
N LEU A 231 -7.89 24.87 22.97
CA LEU A 231 -7.80 26.33 23.04
C LEU A 231 -8.26 27.01 21.74
N GLY A 232 -8.67 26.23 20.76
CA GLY A 232 -9.22 26.72 19.50
C GLY A 232 -8.19 26.94 18.40
N PRO A 233 -8.66 27.20 17.17
CA PRO A 233 -7.83 27.28 15.98
C PRO A 233 -6.90 28.51 15.93
N ALA A 234 -7.10 29.50 16.80
CA ALA A 234 -6.18 30.64 16.96
C ALA A 234 -4.88 30.27 17.69
N ASN A 235 -4.91 29.21 18.52
CA ASN A 235 -3.75 28.73 19.29
C ASN A 235 -3.11 27.47 18.69
N THR A 236 -3.59 27.04 17.52
CA THR A 236 -3.13 25.87 16.78
C THR A 236 -2.46 26.35 15.51
N TYR A 237 -1.26 25.88 15.18
CA TYR A 237 -0.45 26.43 14.09
C TYR A 237 0.01 25.35 13.13
N LEU A 238 0.06 25.68 11.83
CA LEU A 238 0.68 24.84 10.81
C LEU A 238 2.16 24.67 11.15
N THR A 239 2.64 23.43 11.17
CA THR A 239 4.04 23.10 11.47
C THR A 239 4.78 22.55 10.27
N SER A 240 4.11 21.78 9.41
CA SER A 240 4.73 21.14 8.25
C SER A 240 3.73 20.93 7.13
N ILE A 241 4.21 21.10 5.91
CA ILE A 241 3.57 20.67 4.67
C ILE A 241 4.48 19.61 4.05
N SER A 242 3.89 18.48 3.65
CA SER A 242 4.61 17.44 2.94
C SER A 242 3.72 16.75 1.92
N LEU A 243 4.35 16.10 0.94
CA LEU A 243 3.69 15.18 0.02
C LEU A 243 4.27 13.79 0.24
N LEU A 244 3.49 12.78 -0.10
CA LEU A 244 3.97 11.41 -0.29
C LEU A 244 3.47 10.90 -1.64
N SER A 245 4.37 10.43 -2.50
CA SER A 245 3.99 9.59 -3.64
C SER A 245 4.75 8.27 -3.60
N SER A 246 4.15 7.24 -4.18
CA SER A 246 4.81 5.94 -4.34
C SER A 246 4.35 5.25 -5.62
N ASP A 247 5.27 4.59 -6.32
CA ASP A 247 5.00 3.72 -7.46
C ASP A 247 5.80 2.42 -7.27
N TYR A 248 5.13 1.42 -6.71
CA TYR A 248 5.66 0.06 -6.59
C TYR A 248 5.13 -0.79 -7.74
N LYS A 249 6.00 -1.54 -8.40
CA LYS A 249 5.66 -2.47 -9.48
C LYS A 249 6.37 -3.80 -9.28
N GLU A 250 5.66 -4.86 -9.62
CA GLU A 250 6.15 -6.23 -9.61
C GLU A 250 5.67 -6.93 -10.87
N TYR A 251 6.58 -7.65 -11.51
CA TYR A 251 6.31 -8.45 -12.69
C TYR A 251 6.98 -9.80 -12.50
N ASP A 252 6.22 -10.90 -12.55
CA ASP A 252 6.82 -12.24 -12.60
C ASP A 252 6.40 -12.98 -13.86
N LYS A 253 7.32 -13.79 -14.36
CA LYS A 253 7.10 -14.72 -15.44
C LYS A 253 7.54 -16.10 -14.99
N VAL A 254 6.75 -17.11 -15.30
CA VAL A 254 7.08 -18.52 -15.05
C VAL A 254 6.82 -19.30 -16.32
N ILE A 255 7.75 -20.18 -16.67
CA ILE A 255 7.56 -21.21 -17.70
C ILE A 255 8.05 -22.51 -17.11
N ARG A 256 7.18 -23.52 -17.05
CA ARG A 256 7.52 -24.88 -16.64
C ARG A 256 7.06 -25.89 -17.67
N GLY A 257 7.82 -26.98 -17.77
CA GLY A 257 7.49 -28.12 -18.62
C GLY A 257 7.86 -29.42 -17.93
N ASP A 258 6.94 -30.37 -17.97
CA ASP A 258 7.06 -31.71 -17.42
C ASP A 258 6.73 -32.74 -18.51
N PHE A 259 7.66 -33.65 -18.76
CA PHE A 259 7.56 -34.65 -19.83
C PHE A 259 7.77 -36.04 -19.27
N LYS A 260 6.91 -36.98 -19.65
CA LYS A 260 6.96 -38.39 -19.24
C LYS A 260 6.98 -39.29 -20.46
N ILE A 261 8.01 -40.11 -20.59
CA ILE A 261 8.17 -41.07 -21.68
C ILE A 261 8.01 -42.49 -21.09
N PRO A 262 7.01 -43.28 -21.51
CA PRO A 262 6.90 -44.68 -21.11
C PRO A 262 8.04 -45.51 -21.73
N LEU A 263 8.55 -46.47 -20.96
CA LEU A 263 9.60 -47.39 -21.39
C LEU A 263 9.13 -48.82 -21.22
N ASN A 264 9.37 -49.65 -22.24
CA ASN A 264 9.20 -51.10 -22.18
C ASN A 264 10.40 -51.77 -22.87
N VAL A 265 11.14 -52.59 -22.15
CA VAL A 265 12.27 -53.37 -22.68
C VAL A 265 11.98 -54.85 -22.46
N GLY A 266 11.48 -55.52 -23.51
CA GLY A 266 11.00 -56.90 -23.43
C GLY A 266 9.73 -57.03 -22.58
N SER A 267 9.53 -58.20 -21.97
CA SER A 267 8.39 -58.49 -21.09
C SER A 267 8.71 -58.34 -19.59
N SER A 268 9.97 -58.08 -19.23
CA SER A 268 10.45 -58.12 -17.85
C SER A 268 10.78 -56.74 -17.27
N VAL A 269 10.87 -55.71 -18.11
CA VAL A 269 11.19 -54.34 -17.67
C VAL A 269 10.18 -53.37 -18.27
N SER A 270 9.41 -52.71 -17.40
CA SER A 270 8.48 -51.63 -17.75
C SER A 270 8.75 -50.41 -16.88
N GLY A 271 8.34 -49.22 -17.31
CA GLY A 271 8.51 -48.03 -16.49
C GLY A 271 8.36 -46.74 -17.27
N PHE A 272 9.01 -45.68 -16.78
CA PHE A 272 9.07 -44.40 -17.47
C PHE A 272 10.32 -43.61 -17.13
N ILE A 273 10.69 -42.70 -18.04
CA ILE A 273 11.57 -41.57 -17.74
C ILE A 273 10.69 -40.33 -17.62
N LYS A 274 10.93 -39.53 -16.57
CA LYS A 274 10.33 -38.20 -16.42
C LYS A 274 11.42 -37.16 -16.35
N PHE A 275 11.28 -36.08 -17.10
CA PHE A 275 12.16 -34.93 -17.02
C PHE A 275 11.35 -33.66 -17.11
N GLY A 276 11.89 -32.58 -16.58
CA GLY A 276 11.21 -31.29 -16.63
C GLY A 276 12.11 -30.17 -16.17
N GLY A 277 11.62 -28.96 -16.35
CA GLY A 277 12.31 -27.76 -15.91
C GLY A 277 11.37 -26.60 -15.69
N GLU A 278 11.85 -25.64 -14.92
CA GLU A 278 11.17 -24.39 -14.61
C GLU A 278 12.15 -23.23 -14.81
N TYR A 279 11.66 -22.17 -15.41
CA TYR A 279 12.26 -20.85 -15.38
C TYR A 279 11.28 -19.89 -14.72
N ARG A 280 11.76 -19.13 -13.74
CA ARG A 280 11.03 -18.02 -13.13
C ARG A 280 11.90 -16.78 -13.18
N GLY A 281 11.33 -15.65 -13.58
CA GLY A 281 11.98 -14.36 -13.54
C GLY A 281 11.05 -13.33 -12.90
N GLY A 282 11.58 -12.51 -12.01
CA GLY A 282 10.83 -11.48 -11.29
C GLY A 282 11.57 -10.15 -11.30
N ASP A 283 10.84 -9.07 -11.57
CA ASP A 283 11.34 -7.70 -11.54
C ASP A 283 10.49 -6.88 -10.55
N HIS A 284 11.11 -6.31 -9.52
CA HIS A 284 10.46 -5.42 -8.56
C HIS A 284 11.10 -4.03 -8.61
N THR A 285 10.26 -3.00 -8.64
CA THR A 285 10.72 -1.61 -8.53
C THR A 285 9.87 -0.88 -7.51
N ASN A 286 10.52 -0.05 -6.69
CA ASN A 286 9.83 0.90 -5.85
C ASN A 286 10.40 2.29 -6.11
N ASN A 287 9.52 3.26 -6.30
CA ASN A 287 9.87 4.68 -6.31
C ASN A 287 9.01 5.40 -5.28
N GLN A 288 9.62 6.12 -4.34
CA GLN A 288 8.90 6.89 -3.35
C GLN A 288 9.47 8.30 -3.24
N HIS A 289 8.59 9.28 -3.09
CA HIS A 289 8.97 10.67 -2.94
C HIS A 289 8.25 11.32 -1.76
N THR A 290 8.99 11.99 -0.89
CA THR A 290 8.53 12.61 0.37
C THR A 290 8.96 14.08 0.53
N PRO A 291 8.66 14.99 -0.41
CA PRO A 291 9.11 16.36 -0.30
C PRO A 291 8.33 17.10 0.80
N TYR A 292 8.97 18.09 1.42
CA TYR A 292 8.37 18.83 2.53
C TYR A 292 8.87 20.27 2.65
N THR A 293 8.14 21.07 3.40
CA THR A 293 8.57 22.40 3.85
C THR A 293 7.92 22.75 5.19
N ASN A 294 8.57 23.64 5.92
CA ASN A 294 8.01 24.29 7.10
C ASN A 294 7.71 25.75 6.73
N ILE A 295 6.46 26.17 6.88
CA ILE A 295 6.07 27.57 6.72
C ILE A 295 6.18 28.25 8.08
N ASP A 296 7.33 28.86 8.28
CA ASP A 296 7.61 29.79 9.36
C ASP A 296 8.45 30.96 8.81
N ARG A 297 9.00 31.82 9.66
CA ARG A 297 9.88 32.93 9.23
C ARG A 297 11.25 32.87 9.93
N GLY A 298 11.74 31.66 10.20
CA GLY A 298 12.98 31.40 10.96
C GLY A 298 14.28 31.58 10.16
N SER A 299 14.20 31.68 8.83
CA SER A 299 15.35 31.83 7.93
C SER A 299 15.02 32.76 6.75
N PRO A 300 16.03 33.32 6.03
CA PRO A 300 15.80 34.21 4.90
C PRO A 300 14.91 33.61 3.80
N ILE A 301 15.09 32.33 3.46
CA ILE A 301 14.26 31.66 2.45
C ILE A 301 12.81 31.45 2.93
N GLN A 302 12.61 31.18 4.23
CA GLN A 302 11.28 31.01 4.80
C GLN A 302 10.55 32.35 4.92
N VAL A 303 11.28 33.44 5.16
CA VAL A 303 10.76 34.82 5.03
C VAL A 303 10.32 35.09 3.60
N GLN A 304 11.19 34.84 2.62
CA GLN A 304 10.88 34.99 1.19
C GLN A 304 9.67 34.14 0.78
N MET A 305 9.62 32.88 1.20
CA MET A 305 8.48 31.99 0.95
C MET A 305 7.19 32.55 1.55
N SER A 306 7.21 32.99 2.81
CA SER A 306 6.04 33.57 3.47
C SER A 306 5.54 34.82 2.74
N ASP A 307 6.45 35.70 2.31
CA ASP A 307 6.11 36.93 1.58
C ASP A 307 5.59 36.62 0.17
N SER A 308 6.20 35.66 -0.53
CA SER A 308 5.75 35.17 -1.83
C SER A 308 4.36 34.53 -1.78
N ILE A 309 4.04 33.79 -0.71
CA ILE A 309 2.70 33.25 -0.45
C ILE A 309 1.70 34.39 -0.22
N LEU A 310 2.06 35.41 0.57
CA LEU A 310 1.20 36.57 0.84
C LEU A 310 0.93 37.43 -0.41
N ALA A 311 1.86 37.45 -1.37
CA ALA A 311 1.72 38.18 -2.63
C ALA A 311 0.75 37.52 -3.62
N GLN A 312 0.35 36.27 -3.39
CA GLN A 312 -0.60 35.56 -4.24
C GLN A 312 -2.05 36.09 -4.04
N PRO A 313 -2.99 35.86 -4.99
CA PRO A 313 -4.34 36.45 -4.94
C PRO A 313 -5.12 36.19 -3.64
N TRP A 314 -5.00 34.99 -3.11
CA TRP A 314 -5.56 34.51 -1.84
C TRP A 314 -4.78 34.94 -0.58
N GLY A 315 -3.61 35.54 -0.72
CA GLY A 315 -2.72 35.90 0.40
C GLY A 315 -3.31 36.99 1.30
N SER A 316 -4.18 37.84 0.76
CA SER A 316 -4.92 38.85 1.53
C SER A 316 -5.87 38.25 2.59
N SER A 317 -6.34 37.02 2.36
CA SER A 317 -7.19 36.26 3.28
C SER A 317 -6.39 35.52 4.35
N LEU A 318 -5.10 35.28 4.13
CA LEU A 318 -4.22 34.64 5.11
C LEU A 318 -3.89 35.61 6.24
N LYS A 319 -3.95 35.11 7.47
CA LYS A 319 -3.57 35.84 8.67
C LYS A 319 -2.47 35.09 9.38
N TYR A 320 -1.35 35.76 9.59
CA TYR A 320 -0.28 35.30 10.46
C TYR A 320 -0.54 35.79 11.88
N ASP A 321 -0.21 34.98 12.88
CA ASP A 321 -0.38 35.35 14.30
C ASP A 321 0.48 36.56 14.68
N SER A 322 1.75 36.51 14.28
CA SER A 322 2.60 37.70 14.21
C SER A 322 3.50 37.59 12.99
N LEU A 323 3.67 38.71 12.28
CA LEU A 323 4.59 38.78 11.14
C LEU A 323 6.04 38.52 11.56
N ALA A 324 6.38 38.72 12.84
CA ALA A 324 7.71 38.43 13.39
C ALA A 324 7.98 36.94 13.58
N ASN A 325 6.98 36.14 13.95
CA ASN A 325 7.14 34.69 14.18
C ASN A 325 6.70 33.84 12.98
N GLY A 326 5.94 34.40 12.03
CA GLY A 326 5.64 33.74 10.77
C GLY A 326 4.73 32.53 10.86
N LYS A 327 4.04 32.32 12.00
CA LYS A 327 3.17 31.16 12.18
C LYS A 327 1.81 31.41 11.56
N LEU A 328 1.30 30.40 10.85
CA LEU A 328 -0.05 30.38 10.29
C LEU A 328 -0.99 29.64 11.24
N PRO A 329 -1.94 30.33 11.90
CA PRO A 329 -2.97 29.69 12.71
C PRO A 329 -3.90 28.82 11.88
N ALA A 330 -4.46 27.80 12.53
CA ALA A 330 -5.35 26.81 11.96
C ALA A 330 -6.71 27.40 11.51
N TYR A 331 -7.09 28.59 11.98
CA TYR A 331 -8.35 29.22 11.52
C TYR A 331 -8.32 29.58 10.03
N ASN A 332 -7.13 29.78 9.43
CA ASN A 332 -6.98 29.96 7.99
C ASN A 332 -7.40 28.72 7.19
N PHE A 333 -7.41 27.56 7.84
CA PHE A 333 -7.60 26.25 7.22
C PHE A 333 -8.69 25.44 7.92
N THR A 334 -9.64 26.07 8.63
CA THR A 334 -10.66 25.32 9.35
C THR A 334 -11.74 24.81 8.40
N SER A 335 -12.08 23.53 8.50
CA SER A 335 -13.16 22.95 7.71
C SER A 335 -14.53 23.40 8.19
N ASN A 336 -15.38 23.79 7.23
CA ASN A 336 -16.80 24.08 7.44
C ASN A 336 -17.68 22.83 7.26
N ASN A 337 -17.09 21.67 6.98
CA ASN A 337 -17.84 20.42 6.86
C ASN A 337 -18.28 19.93 8.25
N SER A 338 -19.57 20.08 8.55
CA SER A 338 -20.14 19.70 9.86
C SER A 338 -20.05 18.21 10.15
N SER A 339 -20.04 17.33 9.13
CA SER A 339 -19.97 15.88 9.34
C SER A 339 -18.66 15.44 9.98
N LEU A 340 -17.57 16.18 9.74
CA LEU A 340 -16.28 15.96 10.39
C LEU A 340 -16.34 16.15 11.90
N TYR A 341 -17.36 16.83 12.44
CA TYR A 341 -17.50 17.12 13.86
C TYR A 341 -18.64 16.35 14.53
N ASN A 342 -19.22 15.36 13.83
CA ASN A 342 -20.18 14.41 14.43
C ASN A 342 -19.56 13.68 15.62
N SER A 343 -20.41 13.12 16.49
CA SER A 343 -19.98 12.32 17.63
C SER A 343 -18.96 11.26 17.21
N PHE A 344 -17.89 11.11 17.98
CA PHE A 344 -16.80 10.17 17.73
C PHE A 344 -16.95 8.96 18.65
N LEU A 345 -16.93 7.75 18.07
CA LEU A 345 -17.13 6.47 18.78
C LEU A 345 -18.29 6.52 19.80
N SER A 346 -19.53 6.62 19.30
CA SER A 346 -20.73 6.70 20.16
C SER A 346 -20.71 7.83 21.19
N ASN A 347 -19.91 8.88 20.94
CA ASN A 347 -19.71 10.03 21.82
C ASN A 347 -18.79 9.78 23.03
N ASP A 348 -18.08 8.64 23.10
CA ASP A 348 -17.13 8.32 24.18
C ASP A 348 -15.98 9.35 24.26
N PHE A 349 -15.62 9.96 23.14
CA PHE A 349 -14.63 11.03 23.05
C PHE A 349 -15.24 12.39 22.67
N GLY A 350 -16.57 12.52 22.72
CA GLY A 350 -17.27 13.69 22.22
C GLY A 350 -17.16 13.77 20.69
N ARG A 351 -16.34 14.70 20.18
CA ARG A 351 -16.05 14.93 18.75
C ARG A 351 -14.56 15.19 18.57
N ILE A 352 -14.05 15.02 17.36
CA ILE A 352 -12.71 15.55 17.04
C ILE A 352 -12.70 17.08 17.23
N TYR A 353 -11.63 17.63 17.78
CA TYR A 353 -11.60 19.04 18.19
C TYR A 353 -11.47 20.02 17.03
N TRP A 354 -10.81 19.60 15.94
CA TRP A 354 -10.54 20.42 14.77
C TRP A 354 -10.23 19.54 13.55
N ALA A 355 -10.62 20.00 12.36
CA ALA A 355 -10.30 19.36 11.09
C ALA A 355 -9.91 20.43 10.04
N ALA A 356 -8.94 20.09 9.20
CA ALA A 356 -8.44 21.01 8.18
C ALA A 356 -9.35 21.02 6.94
N ASN A 357 -9.50 22.20 6.33
CA ASN A 357 -9.89 22.36 4.94
C ASN A 357 -8.62 22.37 4.09
N PRO A 358 -8.36 21.33 3.29
CA PRO A 358 -7.11 21.19 2.56
C PRO A 358 -7.02 22.09 1.33
N THR A 359 -8.12 22.68 0.83
CA THR A 359 -8.11 23.42 -0.45
C THR A 359 -7.04 24.51 -0.47
N LEU A 360 -7.02 25.36 0.56
CA LEU A 360 -6.03 26.43 0.65
C LEU A 360 -4.61 25.88 0.89
N LEU A 361 -4.47 24.75 1.59
CA LEU A 361 -3.15 24.14 1.81
C LEU A 361 -2.60 23.53 0.51
N ASN A 362 -3.48 22.93 -0.30
CA ASN A 362 -3.14 22.32 -1.58
C ASN A 362 -2.58 23.37 -2.54
N ASP A 363 -3.25 24.52 -2.74
CA ASP A 363 -2.69 25.50 -3.68
C ASP A 363 -1.37 26.15 -3.16
N ILE A 364 -1.09 26.10 -1.83
CA ILE A 364 0.11 26.69 -1.21
C ILE A 364 1.23 25.71 -1.52
N THR A 365 0.95 24.42 -1.30
CA THR A 365 1.85 23.33 -1.63
C THR A 365 2.20 23.36 -3.12
N SER A 366 1.22 23.45 -4.01
CA SER A 366 1.45 23.52 -5.46
C SER A 366 2.22 24.76 -5.88
N TYR A 367 1.92 25.92 -5.31
CA TYR A 367 2.66 27.16 -5.57
C TYR A 367 4.13 27.04 -5.15
N VAL A 368 4.37 26.66 -3.89
CA VAL A 368 5.72 26.54 -3.31
C VAL A 368 6.54 25.49 -4.03
N GLN A 369 5.97 24.32 -4.33
CA GLN A 369 6.63 23.27 -5.11
C GLN A 369 7.02 23.76 -6.52
N GLY A 370 6.18 24.62 -7.13
CA GLY A 370 6.41 25.16 -8.47
C GLY A 370 7.41 26.31 -8.54
N GLN A 371 7.94 26.81 -7.42
CA GLN A 371 8.88 27.94 -7.38
C GLN A 371 10.31 27.45 -7.06
N PRO A 372 11.21 27.32 -8.06
CA PRO A 372 12.59 26.91 -7.84
C PRO A 372 13.36 27.80 -6.86
N GLU A 373 13.05 29.10 -6.84
CA GLU A 373 13.64 30.10 -5.95
C GLU A 373 13.21 29.97 -4.49
N LEU A 374 12.19 29.15 -4.19
CA LEU A 374 11.76 28.82 -2.83
C LEU A 374 12.31 27.46 -2.37
N SER A 375 13.10 26.78 -3.19
CA SER A 375 13.71 25.49 -2.85
C SER A 375 14.86 25.64 -1.86
N SER A 376 15.05 24.59 -1.06
CA SER A 376 16.21 24.44 -0.17
C SER A 376 17.54 24.42 -0.93
N ILE A 377 17.56 23.90 -2.17
CA ILE A 377 18.73 23.89 -3.06
C ILE A 377 19.10 25.33 -3.47
N TYR A 378 18.12 26.14 -3.86
CA TYR A 378 18.34 27.54 -4.20
C TYR A 378 18.89 28.31 -2.98
N ALA A 379 18.28 28.11 -1.81
CA ALA A 379 18.68 28.77 -0.58
C ALA A 379 20.14 28.43 -0.20
N TYR A 380 20.54 27.16 -0.30
CA TYR A 380 21.92 26.73 -0.11
C TYR A 380 22.88 27.37 -1.12
N SER A 381 22.51 27.39 -2.40
CA SER A 381 23.36 27.89 -3.49
C SER A 381 23.60 29.40 -3.44
N ASN A 382 22.76 30.14 -2.72
CA ASN A 382 22.83 31.60 -2.58
C ASN A 382 23.32 32.03 -1.19
N GLY A 383 24.28 31.29 -0.62
CA GLY A 383 24.94 31.64 0.64
C GLY A 383 24.15 31.30 1.90
N GLY A 384 23.09 30.49 1.79
CA GLY A 384 22.35 29.95 2.93
C GLY A 384 23.14 28.86 3.69
N ALA A 385 22.75 28.61 4.94
CA ALA A 385 23.30 27.53 5.75
C ALA A 385 22.93 26.13 5.19
N THR A 386 23.55 25.07 5.70
CA THR A 386 23.21 23.68 5.33
C THR A 386 21.74 23.30 5.56
N ASN A 387 21.05 24.00 6.47
CA ASN A 387 19.60 23.86 6.73
C ASN A 387 18.90 25.19 6.44
N ALA A 388 19.08 25.73 5.23
CA ALA A 388 18.58 27.05 4.92
C ALA A 388 17.05 27.17 5.02
N GLY A 389 16.30 26.06 5.00
CA GLY A 389 14.83 26.03 4.93
C GLY A 389 14.34 25.87 3.49
N GLY A 390 13.05 26.08 3.25
CA GLY A 390 12.46 26.06 1.91
C GLY A 390 11.84 24.72 1.49
N TRP A 391 11.40 24.64 0.23
CA TRP A 391 10.90 23.39 -0.35
C TRP A 391 12.04 22.37 -0.48
N THR A 392 11.92 21.27 0.25
CA THR A 392 12.94 20.23 0.33
C THR A 392 12.50 19.05 -0.50
N ASP A 393 13.19 18.84 -1.61
CA ASP A 393 12.90 17.85 -2.66
C ASP A 393 14.24 17.48 -3.32
N GLY A 394 15.05 16.70 -2.60
CA GLY A 394 16.36 16.26 -3.08
C GLY A 394 16.55 14.76 -2.98
N GLY A 395 17.81 14.31 -3.05
CA GLY A 395 18.17 12.90 -2.99
C GLY A 395 17.55 12.17 -1.78
N PHE A 396 17.56 12.78 -0.60
CA PHE A 396 16.99 12.17 0.61
C PHE A 396 15.45 12.10 0.62
N GLN A 397 14.77 12.92 -0.16
CA GLN A 397 13.30 12.85 -0.28
C GLN A 397 12.88 11.86 -1.36
N THR A 398 13.77 11.55 -2.30
CA THR A 398 13.46 10.78 -3.51
C THR A 398 14.12 9.41 -3.57
N LEU A 399 15.24 9.16 -2.88
CA LEU A 399 16.05 7.94 -3.06
C LEU A 399 16.01 6.91 -1.90
N PRO A 400 15.73 7.22 -0.62
CA PRO A 400 15.89 6.24 0.47
C PRO A 400 15.06 4.96 0.29
N ASN A 401 13.88 5.10 -0.32
CA ASN A 401 12.98 3.99 -0.57
C ASN A 401 12.93 3.61 -2.05
N ASN A 402 13.87 4.10 -2.87
CA ASN A 402 13.98 3.67 -4.26
C ASN A 402 14.89 2.47 -4.37
N TYR A 403 14.35 1.39 -4.93
CA TYR A 403 15.11 0.19 -5.20
C TYR A 403 14.60 -0.54 -6.41
N MET A 404 15.47 -1.37 -6.96
CA MET A 404 15.18 -2.30 -8.03
C MET A 404 15.72 -3.66 -7.63
N TYR A 405 14.92 -4.70 -7.80
CA TYR A 405 15.30 -6.08 -7.52
C TYR A 405 14.94 -6.94 -8.72
N TYR A 406 15.86 -7.83 -9.07
CA TYR A 406 15.72 -8.77 -10.15
C TYR A 406 16.07 -10.15 -9.62
N GLU A 407 15.22 -11.14 -9.84
CA GLU A 407 15.50 -12.53 -9.50
C GLU A 407 15.22 -13.45 -10.68
N ASN A 408 16.15 -14.36 -10.95
CA ASN A 408 15.96 -15.45 -11.88
C ASN A 408 16.21 -16.78 -11.18
N TYR A 409 15.28 -17.71 -11.39
CA TYR A 409 15.38 -19.08 -10.91
C TYR A 409 15.30 -20.04 -12.09
N TYR A 410 16.19 -21.02 -12.07
CA TYR A 410 16.25 -22.12 -13.03
C TYR A 410 16.26 -23.42 -12.26
N ALA A 411 15.39 -24.35 -12.63
CA ALA A 411 15.45 -25.72 -12.14
C ALA A 411 15.27 -26.71 -13.28
N GLY A 412 15.94 -27.84 -13.16
CA GLY A 412 15.82 -28.96 -14.07
C GLY A 412 15.94 -30.27 -13.32
N TYR A 413 15.17 -31.27 -13.73
CA TYR A 413 15.27 -32.61 -13.15
C TYR A 413 15.11 -33.69 -14.21
N ALA A 414 15.68 -34.86 -13.90
CA ALA A 414 15.45 -36.09 -14.63
C ALA A 414 15.35 -37.25 -13.65
N MET A 415 14.37 -38.12 -13.82
CA MET A 415 14.17 -39.30 -13.02
C MET A 415 13.69 -40.47 -13.87
N SER A 416 13.91 -41.68 -13.39
CA SER A 416 13.33 -42.90 -13.93
C SER A 416 12.67 -43.71 -12.83
N GLN A 417 11.61 -44.41 -13.22
CA GLN A 417 11.05 -45.52 -12.47
C GLN A 417 11.10 -46.75 -13.38
N LEU A 418 11.65 -47.84 -12.87
CA LEU A 418 11.73 -49.13 -13.56
C LEU A 418 11.14 -50.21 -12.67
N ASP A 419 10.17 -50.94 -13.20
CA ASP A 419 9.60 -52.14 -12.63
C ASP A 419 10.30 -53.34 -13.26
N LEU A 420 10.94 -54.17 -12.43
CA LEU A 420 11.71 -55.36 -12.81
C LEU A 420 10.89 -56.61 -12.44
N GLY A 421 10.08 -57.11 -13.38
CA GLY A 421 9.11 -58.17 -13.10
C GLY A 421 8.05 -57.75 -12.08
N SER A 422 7.58 -58.68 -11.25
CA SER A 422 6.60 -58.42 -10.17
C SER A 422 7.22 -58.01 -8.84
N ASP A 423 8.54 -58.12 -8.70
CA ASP A 423 9.17 -58.26 -7.39
C ASP A 423 10.00 -57.05 -6.96
N ALA A 424 10.37 -56.16 -7.90
CA ALA A 424 11.21 -55.01 -7.60
C ALA A 424 10.85 -53.78 -8.43
N MET A 425 10.74 -52.62 -7.75
CA MET A 425 10.62 -51.29 -8.36
C MET A 425 11.84 -50.46 -7.95
N VAL A 426 12.53 -49.88 -8.93
CA VAL A 426 13.68 -48.99 -8.72
C VAL A 426 13.34 -47.59 -9.22
N VAL A 427 13.53 -46.60 -8.36
CA VAL A 427 13.36 -45.18 -8.69
C VAL A 427 14.68 -44.46 -8.45
N GLY A 428 15.12 -43.66 -9.42
CA GLY A 428 16.31 -42.83 -9.30
C GLY A 428 16.14 -41.53 -10.05
N GLY A 429 16.83 -40.47 -9.61
CA GLY A 429 16.76 -39.18 -10.28
C GLY A 429 17.80 -38.18 -9.79
N VAL A 430 17.95 -37.10 -10.55
CA VAL A 430 18.82 -35.97 -10.27
C VAL A 430 18.06 -34.67 -10.49
N ARG A 431 18.42 -33.64 -9.74
CA ARG A 431 17.87 -32.29 -9.86
C ARG A 431 18.99 -31.26 -9.76
N TYR A 432 18.86 -30.20 -10.53
CA TYR A 432 19.69 -29.01 -10.47
C TYR A 432 18.82 -27.78 -10.28
N GLU A 433 19.28 -26.84 -9.47
CA GLU A 433 18.63 -25.57 -9.17
C GLU A 433 19.68 -24.46 -9.13
N GLN A 434 19.31 -23.29 -9.64
CA GLN A 434 20.12 -22.09 -9.58
C GLN A 434 19.22 -20.87 -9.41
N VAL A 435 19.57 -20.02 -8.44
CA VAL A 435 18.95 -18.70 -8.23
C VAL A 435 20.02 -17.65 -8.44
N THR A 436 19.69 -16.59 -9.17
CA THR A 436 20.49 -15.36 -9.27
C THR A 436 19.61 -14.17 -8.94
N SER A 437 20.04 -13.37 -7.99
CA SER A 437 19.29 -12.21 -7.51
C SER A 437 20.20 -10.99 -7.53
N ASN A 438 19.75 -9.89 -8.13
CA ASN A 438 20.47 -8.61 -8.16
C ASN A 438 19.62 -7.56 -7.45
N TYR A 439 20.24 -6.78 -6.56
CA TYR A 439 19.54 -5.75 -5.81
C TYR A 439 20.27 -4.40 -5.93
N THR A 440 19.56 -3.40 -6.44
CA THR A 440 20.05 -2.03 -6.54
C THR A 440 19.27 -1.13 -5.61
N ALA A 441 19.97 -0.47 -4.70
CA ALA A 441 19.42 0.56 -3.83
C ALA A 441 20.44 1.69 -3.64
N TYR A 442 19.97 2.82 -3.11
CA TYR A 442 20.81 3.99 -2.86
C TYR A 442 21.30 4.00 -1.42
N ASN A 443 22.62 4.09 -1.24
CA ASN A 443 23.22 4.38 0.05
C ASN A 443 23.47 5.89 0.16
N LEU A 444 22.67 6.54 1.00
CA LEU A 444 22.76 7.98 1.22
C LEU A 444 23.64 8.26 2.43
N ARG A 445 24.65 9.13 2.27
CA ARG A 445 25.34 9.71 3.44
C ARG A 445 24.39 10.69 4.13
N ASP A 446 24.36 10.63 5.46
CA ASP A 446 23.62 11.62 6.27
C ASP A 446 24.15 13.01 5.96
N SER A 447 23.36 13.75 5.21
CA SER A 447 23.57 15.15 4.90
C SER A 447 22.19 15.79 4.88
N ARG A 448 22.02 16.83 5.68
CA ARG A 448 20.75 17.58 5.77
C ARG A 448 20.55 18.57 4.62
N SER A 449 21.57 18.76 3.76
CA SER A 449 21.49 19.63 2.58
C SER A 449 21.37 18.79 1.31
N PRO A 450 20.27 18.90 0.55
CA PRO A 450 20.10 18.27 -0.76
C PRO A 450 21.28 18.49 -1.73
N ALA A 451 21.98 19.63 -1.63
CA ALA A 451 23.10 19.99 -2.50
C ALA A 451 24.43 19.29 -2.15
N THR A 452 24.51 18.64 -0.99
CA THR A 452 25.73 17.95 -0.50
C THR A 452 25.53 16.46 -0.31
N GLN A 453 24.48 15.90 -0.93
CA GLN A 453 24.19 14.47 -0.95
C GLN A 453 24.71 13.86 -2.26
N PRO A 454 25.99 13.45 -2.36
CA PRO A 454 26.39 12.55 -3.42
C PRO A 454 25.65 11.22 -3.18
N ALA A 455 24.76 10.84 -4.09
CA ALA A 455 24.19 9.50 -4.09
C ALA A 455 25.33 8.51 -4.38
N PHE A 456 25.71 7.71 -3.39
CA PHE A 456 26.60 6.59 -3.65
C PHE A 456 25.72 5.43 -4.11
N VAL A 457 25.73 5.17 -5.41
CA VAL A 457 25.17 3.95 -5.98
C VAL A 457 26.13 2.83 -5.60
N GLN A 458 25.72 1.96 -4.67
CA GLN A 458 26.42 0.72 -4.40
C GLN A 458 25.53 -0.40 -4.93
N GLU A 459 25.90 -0.96 -6.08
CA GLU A 459 25.28 -2.20 -6.56
C GLU A 459 25.66 -3.32 -5.58
N VAL A 460 24.66 -3.94 -4.97
CA VAL A 460 24.86 -5.15 -4.17
C VAL A 460 24.57 -6.31 -5.11
N THR A 461 25.64 -6.98 -5.55
CA THR A 461 25.58 -8.16 -6.41
C THR A 461 25.54 -9.44 -5.59
#